data_AF-A0A1A8EBE6-F1
#
_entry.id   AF-A0A1A8EBE6-F1
#
_cell.length_a   1.000
_cell.length_b   1.000
_cell.length_c   1.000
_cell.angle_alpha   90.00
_cell.angle_beta   90.00
_cell.angle_gamma   90.00
#
_symmetry.space_group_name_H-M   'P 1'
#
loop_
_entity.id
_entity.type
_entity.pdbx_description
1 polymer ?
#
loop_
_entity_poly.entity_id
_entity_poly.type
_entity_poly.pdbx_seq_one_letter_code
_entity_poly.pdbx_strand_id
1 'polypeptide(L)' 'CMNQELGAMLRCVCCSHPSSWSTHLPWVEYTHNSHVSPATGQSPFESSLGYQPSLFPQQSSVSSSIPHFLHGARCP' A
#
# COMPACT_ATOMS: atom_id res chain seq x y z
N CYS A 1 -5.79 -14.60 -14.78
CA CYS A 1 -4.57 -14.04 -15.43
C CYS A 1 -4.50 -12.56 -15.11
N MET A 2 -3.30 -12.00 -14.94
CA MET A 2 -3.03 -10.63 -14.49
C MET A 2 -3.97 -9.58 -15.12
N ASN A 3 -4.07 -9.56 -16.45
CA ASN A 3 -4.86 -8.56 -17.17
C ASN A 3 -6.38 -8.71 -17.00
N GLN A 4 -6.88 -9.94 -16.78
CA GLN A 4 -8.32 -10.14 -16.55
C GLN A 4 -8.75 -9.65 -15.17
N GLU A 5 -7.93 -9.89 -14.14
CA GLU A 5 -8.21 -9.41 -12.79
C GLU A 5 -8.17 -7.88 -12.72
N LEU A 6 -7.17 -7.27 -13.36
CA LEU A 6 -7.07 -5.82 -13.47
C LEU A 6 -8.29 -5.22 -14.17
N GLY A 7 -8.73 -5.83 -15.28
CA GLY A 7 -9.93 -5.42 -15.99
C GLY A 7 -11.22 -5.58 -15.18
N ALA A 8 -11.32 -6.61 -14.34
CA ALA A 8 -12.45 -6.83 -13.45
C ALA A 8 -12.50 -5.76 -12.34
N MET A 9 -11.36 -5.46 -11.71
CA MET A 9 -11.25 -4.41 -10.70
C MET A 9 -11.60 -3.03 -11.27
N LEU A 10 -11.06 -2.69 -12.45
CA LEU A 10 -11.39 -1.44 -13.14
C LEU A 10 -12.88 -1.31 -13.44
N ARG A 11 -13.51 -2.39 -13.93
CA ARG A 11 -14.95 -2.40 -14.20
C ARG A 11 -15.79 -2.21 -12.94
N CYS A 12 -15.33 -2.76 -11.81
CA CYS A 12 -15.98 -2.59 -10.52
C CYS A 12 -15.93 -1.13 -10.06
N VAL A 13 -14.74 -0.52 -10.04
CA VAL A 13 -14.57 0.86 -9.54
C VAL A 13 -15.10 1.93 -10.50
N CYS A 14 -15.11 1.65 -11.80
CA CYS A 14 -15.59 2.59 -12.83
C CYS A 14 -17.03 2.32 -13.28
N CYS A 15 -17.77 1.44 -12.59
CA CYS A 15 -19.10 1.00 -13.05
C CYS A 15 -20.07 2.19 -13.23
N SER A 16 -19.99 3.21 -12.37
CA SER A 16 -20.82 4.41 -12.46
C SER A 16 -20.28 5.46 -13.43
N HIS A 17 -18.96 5.51 -13.65
CA HIS A 17 -18.30 6.52 -14.49
C HIS A 17 -17.15 5.90 -15.29
N PRO A 18 -17.44 5.21 -16.41
CA PRO A 18 -16.41 4.49 -17.18
C PRO A 18 -15.27 5.36 -17.70
N SER A 19 -15.53 6.64 -17.98
CA SER A 19 -14.52 7.61 -18.43
C SER A 19 -13.47 7.96 -17.36
N SER A 20 -13.74 7.66 -16.09
CA SER A 20 -12.83 7.91 -14.97
C SER A 20 -11.80 6.80 -14.74
N TRP A 21 -11.70 5.80 -15.62
CA TRP A 21 -10.81 4.66 -15.45
C TRP A 21 -9.34 5.05 -15.23
N SER A 22 -8.86 6.09 -15.91
CA SER A 22 -7.47 6.54 -15.81
C SER A 22 -7.14 7.11 -14.42
N THR A 23 -8.12 7.71 -13.72
CA THR A 23 -7.91 8.22 -12.36
C THR A 23 -7.87 7.11 -11.32
N HIS A 24 -8.48 5.96 -11.61
CA HIS A 24 -8.51 4.79 -10.73
C HIS A 24 -7.35 3.82 -10.97
N LEU A 25 -6.68 3.92 -12.12
CA LEU A 25 -5.56 3.05 -12.49
C LEU A 25 -4.48 2.94 -11.40
N PRO A 26 -3.94 4.05 -10.84
CA PRO A 26 -2.88 3.96 -9.83
C PRO A 26 -3.32 3.19 -8.58
N TRP A 27 -4.57 3.36 -8.17
CA TRP A 27 -5.13 2.67 -7.01
C TRP A 27 -5.31 1.18 -7.26
N VAL A 28 -5.84 0.82 -8.43
CA VAL A 28 -6.05 -0.58 -8.82
C VAL A 28 -4.72 -1.31 -8.96
N GLU A 29 -3.74 -0.68 -9.61
CA GLU A 29 -2.39 -1.23 -9.78
C GLU A 29 -1.69 -1.42 -8.43
N TYR A 30 -1.72 -0.41 -7.55
CA TYR A 30 -1.13 -0.53 -6.23
C TYR A 30 -1.80 -1.64 -5.42
N THR A 31 -3.13 -1.69 -5.40
CA THR A 31 -3.88 -2.70 -4.64
C THR A 31 -3.53 -4.10 -5.11
N HIS A 32 -3.46 -4.29 -6.43
CA HIS A 32 -3.08 -5.57 -7.02
C HIS A 32 -1.65 -5.97 -6.69
N ASN A 33 -0.69 -5.06 -6.91
CA ASN A 33 0.73 -5.34 -6.71
C ASN A 33 1.12 -5.50 -5.23
N SER A 34 0.29 -5.00 -4.31
CA SER A 34 0.44 -5.17 -2.87
C SER A 34 -0.27 -6.40 -2.31
N HIS A 35 -1.10 -7.06 -3.11
CA HIS A 35 -1.88 -8.19 -2.64
C HIS A 35 -1.00 -9.43 -2.53
N VAL A 36 -0.85 -9.94 -1.30
CA VAL A 36 -0.09 -11.16 -1.03
C VAL A 36 -0.82 -12.37 -1.58
N SER A 37 -0.15 -13.14 -2.43
CA SER A 37 -0.70 -14.38 -2.95
C SER A 37 -0.63 -15.47 -1.89
N PRO A 38 -1.73 -16.20 -1.60
CA PRO A 38 -1.71 -17.30 -0.64
C PRO A 38 -0.86 -18.49 -1.12
N ALA A 39 -0.57 -18.59 -2.43
CA ALA A 39 0.24 -19.67 -2.98
C ALA A 39 1.74 -19.48 -2.73
N THR A 40 2.22 -18.23 -2.72
CA THR A 40 3.64 -17.89 -2.56
C THR A 40 3.95 -17.21 -1.24
N GLY A 41 2.94 -16.70 -0.54
CA GLY A 41 3.08 -15.88 0.66
C GLY A 41 3.72 -14.52 0.40
N GLN A 42 3.80 -14.07 -0.87
CA GLN A 42 4.41 -12.79 -1.25
C GLN A 42 3.51 -11.99 -2.17
N SER A 43 3.62 -10.66 -2.13
CA SER A 43 3.03 -9.77 -3.13
C SER A 43 3.88 -9.68 -4.40
N PRO A 44 3.29 -9.30 -5.56
CA PRO A 44 4.06 -9.01 -6.76
C PRO A 44 5.17 -7.98 -6.56
N PHE A 45 4.94 -6.97 -5.71
CA PHE A 45 5.98 -6.02 -5.33
C PHE A 45 7.12 -6.68 -4.55
N GLU A 46 6.82 -7.51 -3.56
CA GLU A 46 7.87 -8.21 -2.81
C GLU A 46 8.66 -9.17 -3.70
N SER A 47 8.00 -9.92 -4.58
CA SER A 47 8.68 -10.85 -5.48
C SER A 47 9.54 -10.16 -6.54
N SER A 48 9.19 -8.93 -6.95
CA SER A 48 9.91 -8.20 -8.01
C SER A 48 10.94 -7.20 -7.49
N LEU A 49 10.61 -6.49 -6.41
CA LEU A 49 11.42 -5.42 -5.82
C LEU A 49 12.17 -5.87 -4.56
N GLY A 50 11.75 -6.98 -3.94
CA GLY A 50 12.27 -7.43 -2.64
C GLY A 50 11.68 -6.67 -1.44
N TYR A 51 10.77 -5.72 -1.67
CA TYR A 51 10.09 -4.97 -0.63
C TYR A 51 8.69 -4.54 -1.09
N GLN A 52 7.85 -4.15 -0.13
CA GLN A 52 6.51 -3.63 -0.35
C GLN A 52 6.54 -2.08 -0.34
N PRO A 53 6.31 -1.40 -1.47
CA PRO A 53 6.21 0.06 -1.53
C PRO A 53 5.12 0.60 -0.58
N SER A 54 5.38 1.75 0.03
CA SER A 54 4.38 2.45 0.85
C SER A 54 3.42 3.24 -0.05
N LEU A 55 2.11 3.17 0.24
CA LEU A 55 1.06 3.90 -0.49
C LEU A 55 1.20 5.42 -0.34
N PHE A 56 1.73 5.86 0.79
CA PHE A 56 2.01 7.26 1.07
C PHE A 56 3.51 7.50 1.00
N PRO A 57 3.96 8.68 0.52
CA PRO A 57 5.34 9.10 0.72
C PRO A 57 5.67 8.91 2.20
N GLN A 58 6.79 8.27 2.52
CA GLN A 58 7.29 8.29 3.90
C GLN A 58 7.38 9.77 4.27
N GLN A 59 6.47 10.23 5.13
CA GLN A 59 6.75 11.41 5.93
C GLN A 59 8.06 11.05 6.60
N SER A 60 9.15 11.70 6.22
CA SER A 60 10.38 11.65 6.97
C SER A 60 9.94 11.92 8.39
N SER A 61 9.95 10.88 9.22
CA SER A 61 9.67 11.03 10.62
C SER A 61 10.74 12.00 11.06
N VAL A 62 10.35 13.28 11.22
CA VAL A 62 11.07 14.16 12.10
C VAL A 62 11.12 13.33 13.35
N SER A 63 12.32 12.83 13.67
CA SER A 63 12.56 12.04 14.85
C SER A 63 12.03 12.92 15.97
N SER A 64 10.79 12.65 16.38
CA SER A 64 10.23 13.14 17.61
C SER A 64 11.05 12.36 18.60
N SER A 65 12.25 12.88 18.87
CA SER A 65 13.06 12.51 19.99
C SER A 65 12.11 12.62 21.15
N ILE A 66 11.52 11.50 21.55
CA ILE A 66 10.78 11.37 22.79
C ILE A 66 11.72 11.99 23.81
N PRO A 67 11.38 13.15 24.36
CA PRO A 67 12.32 13.79 25.25
C PRO A 67 12.56 12.83 26.41
N HIS A 68 13.83 12.58 26.72
CA HIS A 68 14.28 11.61 27.72
C HIS A 68 13.74 11.92 29.13
N PHE A 69 12.97 12.99 29.34
CA PHE A 69 12.48 13.41 30.65
C PHE A 69 11.44 12.48 31.30
N LEU A 70 10.93 11.45 30.61
CA LEU A 70 10.03 10.46 31.23
C LEU A 70 10.75 9.26 31.89
N HIS A 71 12.08 9.18 31.87
CA HIS A 71 12.82 8.11 32.58
C HIS A 71 13.00 8.37 34.10
N GLY A 72 12.47 9.48 34.62
CA GLY A 72 12.76 9.97 35.97
C GLY A 72 11.66 9.80 37.03
N ALA A 73 10.45 9.35 36.70
CA ALA A 73 9.39 9.17 37.70
C ALA A 73 9.43 7.75 38.27
N ARG A 74 10.49 7.46 39.05
CA ARG A 74 10.45 6.36 40.02
C ARG A 74 9.62 6.89 41.19
N CYS A 75 8.33 6.56 41.21
CA CYS A 75 7.47 6.89 42.33
C CYS A 75 7.91 6.11 43.60
N PRO A 76 7.94 6.75 44.78
CA PRO A 76 8.17 6.11 46.07
C PRO A 76 7.00 5.23 46.52
#